data_AF-A0A9D8GQ20-F1
#
_entry.id   AF-A0A9D8GQ20-F1
#
_cell.length_a   1.000
_cell.length_b   1.000
_cell.length_c   1.000
_cell.angle_alpha   90.00
_cell.angle_beta   90.00
_cell.angle_gamma   90.00
#
_symmetry.space_group_name_H-M   'P 1'
#
loop_
_entity.id
_entity.type
_entity.pdbx_description
1 polymer ?
#
loop_
_entity_poly.entity_id
_entity_poly.type
_entity_poly.pdbx_seq_one_letter_code
_entity_poly.pdbx_strand_id
1 'polypeptide(L)' 'MRWAPRGYGGARRPPEQVKRDGWREQGVLVVEKNDERLTWPERELIRQLGEKLYGDNHKRQEATHE' A
#
# COMPACT_ATOMS: atom_id res chain seq x y z
N MET A 1 -15.14 36.66 -7.86
CA MET A 1 -15.00 35.51 -8.77
C MET A 1 -14.04 34.52 -8.14
N ARG A 2 -14.47 33.31 -7.79
CA ARG A 2 -13.62 32.27 -7.18
C ARG A 2 -13.50 31.14 -8.18
N TRP A 3 -12.39 31.13 -8.91
CA TRP A 3 -12.06 30.08 -9.87
C TRP A 3 -11.55 28.87 -9.10
N ALA A 4 -12.23 27.73 -9.25
CA ALA A 4 -11.72 26.41 -8.85
C ALA A 4 -11.53 25.59 -10.12
N PRO A 5 -10.36 24.96 -10.36
CA PRO A 5 -10.13 24.17 -11.56
C PRO A 5 -11.12 23.02 -11.64
N ARG A 6 -11.76 22.85 -12.81
CA ARG A 6 -12.66 21.72 -13.11
C ARG A 6 -11.82 20.43 -13.09
N GLY A 7 -12.03 19.61 -12.07
CA GLY A 7 -11.31 18.35 -11.88
C GLY A 7 -11.35 17.85 -10.44
N TYR A 8 -11.47 18.75 -9.46
CA TYR A 8 -11.65 18.40 -8.04
C TYR A 8 -13.13 18.44 -7.65
N GLY A 9 -13.97 17.67 -8.35
CA GLY A 9 -15.42 17.72 -8.16
C GLY A 9 -16.17 16.43 -8.48
N GLY A 10 -15.46 15.31 -8.68
CA GLY A 10 -16.09 14.00 -8.57
C GLY A 10 -16.16 13.60 -7.10
N ALA A 11 -17.27 13.01 -6.65
CA ALA A 11 -17.29 12.37 -5.34
C ALA A 11 -16.10 11.41 -5.28
N ARG A 12 -15.17 11.63 -4.34
CA ARG A 12 -14.03 10.73 -4.16
C ARG A 12 -14.60 9.33 -3.99
N ARG A 13 -14.16 8.40 -4.82
CA ARG A 13 -14.50 6.99 -4.63
C ARG A 13 -14.11 6.60 -3.21
N PRO A 14 -15.00 5.94 -2.46
CA PRO A 14 -14.67 5.48 -1.12
C PRO A 14 -13.43 4.57 -1.20
N PRO A 15 -12.54 4.61 -0.20
CA PRO A 15 -11.26 3.91 -0.23
C PRO A 15 -11.41 2.40 -0.44
N GLU A 16 -12.46 1.77 0.11
CA GLU A 16 -12.72 0.34 -0.12
C GLU A 16 -13.08 0.01 -1.57
N GLN A 17 -13.75 0.94 -2.28
CA GLN A 17 -14.01 0.76 -3.70
C GLN A 17 -12.70 0.83 -4.50
N VAL A 18 -11.82 1.78 -4.17
CA VAL A 18 -10.51 1.92 -4.83
C VAL A 18 -9.64 0.67 -4.63
N LYS A 19 -9.61 0.11 -3.41
CA LYS A 19 -8.87 -1.14 -3.12
C LYS A 19 -9.43 -2.32 -3.93
N ARG A 20 -10.76 -2.44 -4.00
CA ARG A 20 -11.43 -3.53 -4.72
C ARG A 20 -11.18 -3.46 -6.22
N ASP A 21 -11.32 -2.28 -6.81
CA ASP A 21 -11.08 -2.06 -8.25
C ASP A 21 -9.60 -2.30 -8.58
N GLY A 22 -8.69 -1.79 -7.74
CA GLY A 22 -7.26 -2.03 -7.87
C GLY A 22 -6.91 -3.52 -7.91
N TRP A 23 -7.53 -4.32 -7.05
CA TRP A 23 -7.33 -5.77 -7.07
C TRP A 23 -7.90 -6.43 -8.32
N ARG A 24 -9.16 -6.12 -8.67
CA ARG A 24 -9.88 -6.79 -9.76
C ARG A 24 -9.34 -6.45 -11.15
N GLU A 25 -8.97 -5.19 -11.35
CA GLU A 25 -8.66 -4.67 -12.68
C GLU A 25 -7.15 -4.54 -12.93
N GLN A 26 -6.36 -4.33 -11.87
CA GLN A 26 -4.93 -4.06 -11.99
C GLN A 26 -4.05 -5.08 -11.25
N GLY A 27 -4.66 -5.99 -10.47
CA GLY A 27 -3.92 -6.93 -9.62
C GLY A 27 -3.18 -6.27 -8.47
N VAL A 28 -3.56 -5.04 -8.09
CA VAL A 28 -2.91 -4.25 -7.03
C VAL A 28 -3.70 -4.37 -5.74
N LEU A 29 -3.07 -4.91 -4.70
CA LEU A 29 -3.65 -4.99 -3.36
C LEU A 29 -3.10 -3.86 -2.47
N VAL A 30 -4.00 -3.07 -1.88
CA VAL A 30 -3.68 -2.12 -0.82
C VAL A 30 -4.40 -2.56 0.45
N VAL A 31 -3.63 -2.99 1.44
CA VAL A 31 -4.12 -3.55 2.70
C VAL A 31 -3.38 -2.92 3.87
N GLU A 32 -4.07 -2.71 4.99
CA GLU A 32 -3.45 -2.24 6.22
C GLU A 32 -2.71 -3.41 6.89
N LYS A 33 -1.52 -3.15 7.44
CA LYS A 33 -0.65 -4.22 7.98
C LYS A 33 -1.35 -5.04 9.09
N ASN A 34 -2.24 -4.41 9.85
CA ASN A 34 -2.95 -5.02 10.96
C ASN A 34 -4.43 -5.28 10.67
N ASP A 35 -4.83 -5.35 9.40
CA ASP A 35 -6.23 -5.56 9.00
C ASP A 35 -6.81 -6.79 9.73
N GLU A 36 -7.92 -6.58 10.43
CA GLU A 36 -8.58 -7.60 11.28
C GLU A 36 -9.05 -8.83 10.51
N ARG A 37 -9.24 -8.69 9.20
CA ARG A 37 -9.61 -9.82 8.32
C ARG A 37 -8.45 -10.77 8.04
N LEU A 38 -7.21 -10.34 8.30
CA LEU A 38 -6.00 -11.13 8.11
C LEU A 38 -5.64 -11.90 9.37
N THR A 39 -5.35 -13.18 9.20
CA THR A 39 -4.73 -14.03 10.21
C THR A 39 -3.30 -13.58 10.50
N TRP A 40 -2.76 -14.01 11.64
CA TRP A 40 -1.38 -13.69 12.01
C TRP A 40 -0.35 -14.09 10.93
N PRO A 41 -0.40 -15.30 10.33
CA PRO A 41 0.52 -15.65 9.24
C PRO A 41 0.41 -14.75 8.01
N GLU A 42 -0.81 -14.34 7.63
CA GLU A 42 -1.02 -13.46 6.47
C GLU A 42 -0.46 -12.05 6.72
N ARG A 43 -0.65 -11.51 7.92
CA ARG A 43 -0.04 -10.22 8.31
C ARG A 43 1.47 -10.27 8.26
N GLU A 44 2.04 -11.38 8.72
CA GLU A 44 3.49 -11.59 8.71
C GLU A 44 4.04 -11.72 7.29
N LEU A 45 3.34 -12.43 6.40
CA LEU A 45 3.69 -12.48 4.98
C LEU A 45 3.68 -11.09 4.35
N ILE A 46 2.62 -10.30 4.59
CA ILE A 46 2.52 -8.93 4.07
C ILE A 46 3.64 -8.04 4.63
N ARG A 47 3.97 -8.17 5.93
CA ARG A 47 5.09 -7.46 6.55
C ARG A 47 6.41 -7.77 5.84
N GLN A 48 6.72 -9.06 5.65
CA GLN A 48 7.96 -9.49 5.01
C GLN A 48 8.04 -9.03 3.55
N LEU A 49 6.92 -9.09 2.80
CA LEU A 49 6.85 -8.57 1.44
C LEU A 49 7.04 -7.05 1.41
N GLY A 50 6.38 -6.33 2.31
CA GLY A 50 6.52 -4.88 2.45
C GLY A 50 7.95 -4.46 2.77
N GLU A 51 8.59 -5.13 3.73
CA GLU A 51 9.99 -4.89 4.09
C GLU A 51 10.96 -5.26 2.97
N LYS A 52 10.68 -6.33 2.22
CA LYS A 52 11.50 -6.68 1.05
C LYS A 52 11.40 -5.66 -0.08
N LEU A 53 10.19 -5.15 -0.34
CA LEU A 53 9.92 -4.24 -1.46
C LEU A 53 10.24 -2.78 -1.14
N TYR A 54 9.99 -2.35 0.10
CA TYR A 54 10.02 -0.95 0.52
C TYR A 54 10.79 -0.72 1.82
N GLY A 55 11.37 -1.76 2.42
CA GLY A 55 12.19 -1.59 3.62
C GLY A 55 13.53 -0.95 3.29
N ASP A 56 14.09 -0.26 4.29
CA ASP A 56 15.40 0.38 4.17
C ASP A 56 16.51 -0.64 3.94
N ASN A 57 17.05 -0.66 2.70
CA ASN A 57 18.21 -1.46 2.31
C ASN A 57 19.51 -1.02 3.02
N HIS A 58 19.48 0.06 3.80
CA HIS A 58 20.65 0.61 4.48
C HIS A 58 21.27 -0.34 5.52
N LYS A 59 20.53 -1.31 6.07
CA LYS A 59 21.10 -2.28 7.02
C LYS A 59 21.91 -3.42 6.39
N ARG A 60 21.85 -3.62 5.08
CA ARG A 60 22.59 -4.72 4.41
C ARG A 60 23.99 -4.33 3.92
N GLN A 61 24.30 -3.04 3.85
CA GLN A 61 25.57 -2.54 3.30
C GLN A 61 26.68 -2.36 4.35
N GLU A 62 26.39 -2.54 5.64
CA GLU A 62 27.39 -2.40 6.71
C GLU A 62 28.09 -3.73 7.08
N ALA A 63 27.77 -4.84 6.41
CA ALA A 63 28.38 -6.16 6.65
C ALA A 63 29.36 -6.59 5.55
N THR A 64 29.84 -5.67 4.72
CA THR A 64 30.88 -5.95 3.72
C THR A 64 31.90 -4.83 3.72
N HIS A 65 32.67 -4.75 4.81
CA HIS A 65 34.05 -4.23 4.86
C HIS A 65 34.62 -4.59 6.24
N GLU A 66 35.15 -5.81 6.39
CA GLU A 66 36.50 -6.10 6.92
C GLU A 66 36.83 -7.58 6.67
#